data_AF-A0A370FNN8-F1
#
_entry.id   AF-A0A370FNN8-F1
#
_cell.length_a   1.000
_cell.length_b   1.000
_cell.length_c   1.000
_cell.angle_alpha   90.00
_cell.angle_beta   90.00
_cell.angle_gamma   90.00
#
_symmetry.space_group_name_H-M   'P 1'
#
loop_
_entity.id
_entity.type
_entity.pdbx_description
1 polymer ?
#
loop_
_entity_poly.entity_id
_entity_poly.type
_entity_poly.pdbx_seq_one_letter_code
_entity_poly.pdbx_strand_id
1 'polypeptide(L)'
;MRNKFKACGCAASLLAFALGVQGGGTSAPTALGPRLVTAPVKMNGSGVILQHSVAAASRAGETVSLLLVFSGVGSQGAIVKLQPEPGLTLDLPSPEWSLPAGRSSWTVHVTPQATGTAYLNVFITQGGATTAASIPIQIGTPSKSLPPSSQLKEAPGGEKMILMPVK
;
A
#
# COMPACT_ATOMS: atom_id res chain seq x y z
N MET A 1 -11.69 -28.91 -54.19
CA MET A 1 -12.44 -30.16 -53.95
C MET A 1 -13.11 -30.05 -52.59
N ARG A 2 -14.46 -29.99 -52.55
CA ARG A 2 -15.37 -30.96 -51.89
C ARG A 2 -15.20 -31.03 -50.35
N ASN A 3 -16.20 -30.91 -49.48
CA ASN A 3 -17.65 -30.95 -49.61
C ASN A 3 -18.31 -30.45 -48.30
N LYS A 4 -19.60 -30.08 -48.44
CA LYS A 4 -20.61 -29.82 -47.41
C LYS A 4 -20.74 -30.97 -46.40
N PHE A 5 -21.29 -30.72 -45.19
CA PHE A 5 -22.52 -31.36 -44.69
C PHE A 5 -22.91 -30.84 -43.28
N LYS A 6 -24.22 -30.80 -43.05
CA LYS A 6 -24.99 -30.24 -41.94
C LYS A 6 -25.56 -31.40 -41.10
N ALA A 7 -25.55 -31.28 -39.77
CA ALA A 7 -26.40 -31.98 -38.79
C ALA A 7 -26.27 -31.18 -37.47
N CYS A 8 -27.27 -30.62 -36.78
CA CYS A 8 -28.64 -31.01 -36.42
C CYS A 8 -28.70 -32.37 -35.72
N GLY A 9 -28.75 -32.32 -34.38
CA GLY A 9 -28.95 -33.47 -33.51
C GLY A 9 -29.29 -32.99 -32.09
N CYS A 10 -30.58 -32.85 -31.82
CA CYS A 10 -31.14 -32.81 -30.47
C CYS A 10 -30.73 -34.06 -29.71
N ALA A 11 -30.21 -33.90 -28.49
CA ALA A 11 -30.30 -34.93 -27.47
C ALA A 11 -30.57 -34.23 -26.13
N ALA A 12 -31.83 -34.33 -25.69
CA ALA A 12 -32.21 -34.09 -24.32
C ALA A 12 -31.60 -35.18 -23.44
N SER A 13 -31.09 -34.81 -22.26
CA SER A 13 -30.89 -35.75 -21.17
C SER A 13 -31.27 -35.06 -19.86
N LEU A 14 -32.27 -35.67 -19.23
CA LEU A 14 -32.87 -35.33 -17.95
C LEU A 14 -32.02 -35.85 -16.78
N LEU A 15 -32.28 -35.26 -15.59
CA LEU A 15 -31.91 -35.70 -14.23
C LEU A 15 -30.45 -35.44 -13.83
N ALA A 16 -30.12 -34.85 -12.67
CA ALA A 16 -30.79 -34.93 -11.38
C ALA A 16 -30.61 -33.65 -10.53
N PHE A 17 -31.66 -33.32 -9.77
CA PHE A 17 -31.58 -32.46 -8.59
C PHE A 17 -30.82 -33.23 -7.50
N ALA A 18 -29.57 -32.86 -7.26
CA ALA A 18 -28.86 -33.21 -6.03
C ALA A 18 -28.85 -31.99 -5.12
N LEU A 19 -29.64 -32.06 -4.04
CA LEU A 19 -29.51 -31.24 -2.84
C LEU A 19 -28.12 -31.48 -2.23
N GLY A 20 -27.13 -30.75 -2.72
CA GLY A 20 -25.82 -30.65 -2.10
C GLY A 20 -25.81 -29.48 -1.14
N VAL A 21 -25.81 -29.76 0.16
CA VAL A 21 -25.55 -28.79 1.22
C VAL A 21 -24.19 -28.15 0.96
N GLN A 22 -24.15 -26.95 0.38
CA GLN A 22 -22.92 -26.16 0.31
C GLN A 22 -22.85 -25.34 1.58
N GLY A 23 -22.21 -25.96 2.58
CA GLY A 23 -21.65 -25.27 3.73
C GLY A 23 -20.81 -24.07 3.27
N GLY A 24 -20.82 -23.04 4.11
CA GLY A 24 -20.24 -21.73 3.86
C GLY A 24 -18.97 -21.78 3.03
N GLY A 25 -19.12 -21.46 1.75
CA GLY A 25 -18.03 -21.00 0.92
C GLY A 25 -17.54 -19.72 1.55
N THR A 26 -16.50 -19.85 2.36
CA THR A 26 -15.58 -18.78 2.68
C THR A 26 -15.24 -18.14 1.34
N SER A 27 -15.79 -16.95 1.11
CA SER A 27 -15.35 -16.09 0.02
C SER A 27 -13.84 -16.04 0.14
N ALA A 28 -13.16 -16.66 -0.83
CA ALA A 28 -11.75 -16.43 -1.05
C ALA A 28 -11.56 -14.90 -0.99
N PRO A 29 -10.59 -14.36 -0.24
CA PRO A 29 -10.36 -12.93 -0.26
C PRO A 29 -10.06 -12.57 -1.71
N THR A 30 -11.04 -11.93 -2.37
CA THR A 30 -10.83 -11.13 -3.56
C THR A 30 -9.55 -10.37 -3.30
N ALA A 31 -8.52 -10.59 -4.11
CA ALA A 31 -7.23 -9.92 -3.96
C ALA A 31 -7.50 -8.42 -3.81
N LEU A 32 -7.46 -7.94 -2.57
CA LEU A 32 -7.62 -6.53 -2.28
C LEU A 32 -6.39 -5.89 -2.91
N GLY A 33 -6.63 -5.05 -3.92
CA GLY A 33 -5.55 -4.29 -4.55
C GLY A 33 -4.71 -3.56 -3.49
N PRO A 34 -3.50 -3.10 -3.85
CA PRO A 34 -2.59 -2.46 -2.91
C PRO A 34 -3.30 -1.36 -2.12
N ARG A 35 -3.27 -1.45 -0.79
CA ARG A 35 -3.87 -0.43 0.08
C ARG A 35 -3.07 0.85 -0.08
N LEU A 36 -3.70 1.87 -0.67
CA LEU A 36 -3.11 3.20 -0.81
C LEU A 36 -3.29 4.01 0.48
N VAL A 37 -2.21 4.65 0.92
CA VAL A 37 -2.15 5.57 2.05
C VAL A 37 -1.83 6.96 1.52
N THR A 38 -2.62 7.96 1.90
CA THR A 38 -2.36 9.35 1.52
C THR A 38 -1.26 9.93 2.41
N ALA A 39 -0.20 10.46 1.79
CA ALA A 39 0.87 11.14 2.51
C ALA A 39 0.38 12.49 3.08
N PRO A 40 0.89 12.92 4.25
CA PRO A 40 0.55 14.23 4.81
C PRO A 40 0.99 15.35 3.87
N VAL A 41 0.15 16.38 3.75
CA VAL A 41 0.41 17.55 2.91
C VAL A 41 0.61 18.80 3.77
N LYS A 42 1.58 19.63 3.39
CA LYS A 42 1.81 20.93 4.03
C LYS A 42 0.81 21.96 3.50
N MET A 43 0.28 22.79 4.38
CA MET A 43 -0.51 23.97 3.99
C MET A 43 0.35 24.90 3.13
N ASN A 44 -0.15 25.31 1.96
CA ASN A 44 0.58 26.05 0.92
C ASN A 44 1.75 25.27 0.26
N GLY A 45 1.70 23.94 0.27
CA GLY A 45 2.61 23.10 -0.51
C GLY A 45 2.31 23.12 -2.02
N SER A 46 2.87 22.17 -2.76
CA SER A 46 2.69 22.02 -4.21
C SER A 46 1.24 21.83 -4.68
N GLY A 47 0.30 21.53 -3.78
CA GLY A 47 -1.09 21.21 -4.12
C GLY A 47 -1.29 19.81 -4.72
N VAL A 48 -0.21 19.06 -4.94
CA VAL A 48 -0.23 17.68 -5.45
C VAL A 48 -0.48 16.71 -4.29
N ILE A 49 -1.44 15.82 -4.48
CA ILE A 49 -1.76 14.74 -3.54
C ILE A 49 -0.89 13.53 -3.88
N LEU A 50 -0.11 13.06 -2.91
CA LEU A 50 0.65 11.82 -2.99
C LEU A 50 -0.08 10.73 -2.21
N GLN A 51 -0.35 9.61 -2.87
CA GLN A 51 -0.74 8.36 -2.24
C GLN A 51 0.32 7.31 -2.52
N HIS A 52 0.57 6.44 -1.55
CA HIS A 52 1.56 5.39 -1.69
C HIS A 52 1.05 4.05 -1.19
N SER A 53 1.57 2.96 -1.75
CA SER A 53 1.43 1.62 -1.20
C SER A 53 2.79 0.95 -1.21
N VAL A 54 3.14 0.27 -0.12
CA VAL A 54 4.44 -0.36 0.06
C VAL A 54 4.21 -1.86 0.21
N ALA A 55 4.84 -2.66 -0.65
CA ALA A 55 4.85 -4.10 -0.48
C ALA A 55 5.55 -4.47 0.84
N ALA A 56 5.10 -5.54 1.50
CA ALA A 56 5.75 -5.98 2.73
C ALA A 56 7.18 -6.49 2.43
N ALA A 57 8.17 -5.96 3.15
CA ALA A 57 9.56 -6.41 3.05
C ALA A 57 9.82 -7.46 4.14
N SER A 58 10.18 -8.69 3.75
CA SER A 58 10.37 -9.76 4.73
C SER A 58 11.77 -9.71 5.36
N ARG A 59 12.78 -9.31 4.58
CA ARG A 59 14.20 -9.32 5.00
C ARG A 59 14.98 -8.15 4.40
N ALA A 60 16.06 -7.76 5.06
CA ALA A 60 17.04 -6.85 4.47
C ALA A 60 17.70 -7.50 3.23
N GLY A 61 18.02 -6.69 2.23
CA GLY A 61 18.54 -7.11 0.93
C GLY A 61 17.47 -7.55 -0.07
N GLU A 62 16.21 -7.68 0.34
CA GLU A 62 15.09 -7.99 -0.55
C GLU A 62 14.57 -6.72 -1.22
N THR A 63 14.32 -6.79 -2.53
CA THR A 63 13.73 -5.68 -3.28
C THR A 63 12.25 -5.50 -2.93
N VAL A 64 11.89 -4.29 -2.55
CA VAL A 64 10.55 -3.88 -2.18
C VAL A 64 9.96 -3.03 -3.29
N SER A 65 8.74 -3.34 -3.71
CA SER A 65 8.00 -2.53 -4.67
C SER A 65 7.12 -1.50 -3.96
N LEU A 66 7.22 -0.25 -4.38
CA LEU A 66 6.42 0.87 -3.90
C LEU A 66 5.60 1.43 -5.06
N LEU A 67 4.27 1.44 -4.91
CA LEU A 67 3.38 2.14 -5.83
C LEU A 67 3.20 3.58 -5.33
N LEU A 68 3.57 4.56 -6.15
CA LEU A 68 3.34 5.98 -5.92
C LEU A 68 2.25 6.47 -6.88
N VAL A 69 1.24 7.16 -6.35
CA VAL A 69 0.14 7.75 -7.12
C VAL A 69 0.08 9.23 -6.83
N PHE A 70 0.18 10.04 -7.89
CA PHE A 70 0.13 11.48 -7.81
C PHE A 70 -1.16 11.96 -8.45
N SER A 71 -1.89 12.85 -7.79
CA SER A 71 -3.14 13.44 -8.27
C SER A 71 -3.20 14.93 -7.99
N GLY A 72 -4.03 15.66 -8.74
CA GLY A 72 -4.14 17.12 -8.59
C GLY A 72 -2.97 17.88 -9.20
N VAL A 73 -2.24 17.28 -10.15
CA VAL A 73 -1.17 17.97 -10.88
C VAL A 73 -1.80 18.98 -11.84
N GLY A 74 -1.38 20.24 -11.74
CA GLY A 74 -1.88 21.34 -12.55
C GLY A 74 -1.40 21.27 -14.00
N SER A 75 -1.91 22.17 -14.86
CA SER A 75 -1.59 22.20 -16.29
C SER A 75 -0.12 22.43 -16.62
N GLN A 76 0.64 23.03 -15.70
CA GLN A 76 2.10 23.25 -15.82
C GLN A 76 2.92 21.99 -15.52
N GLY A 77 2.29 20.91 -15.05
CA GLY A 77 2.98 19.73 -14.54
C GLY A 77 3.63 19.97 -13.17
N ALA A 78 4.35 18.96 -12.70
CA ALA A 78 5.12 19.02 -11.47
C ALA A 78 6.43 18.24 -11.63
N ILE A 79 7.41 18.49 -10.76
CA ILE A 79 8.64 17.70 -10.69
C ILE A 79 8.63 16.90 -9.40
N VAL A 80 8.97 15.62 -9.48
CA VAL A 80 9.14 14.73 -8.33
C VAL A 80 10.61 14.35 -8.22
N LYS A 81 11.19 14.53 -7.04
CA LYS A 81 12.51 14.02 -6.70
C LYS A 81 12.40 13.02 -5.55
N LEU A 82 12.95 11.83 -5.76
CA LEU A 82 13.07 10.78 -4.77
C LEU A 82 14.45 10.82 -4.11
N GLN A 83 14.50 10.65 -2.80
CA GLN A 83 15.74 10.61 -2.05
C GLN A 83 15.66 9.51 -0.98
N PRO A 84 16.36 8.38 -1.15
CA PRO A 84 16.43 7.37 -0.12
C PRO A 84 17.25 7.86 1.09
N GLU A 85 16.82 7.51 2.30
CA GLU A 85 17.64 7.67 3.51
C GLU A 85 18.83 6.68 3.51
N PRO A 86 19.88 6.92 4.33
CA PRO A 86 20.97 5.97 4.51
C PRO A 86 20.45 4.56 4.86
N GLY A 87 21.04 3.54 4.25
CA GLY A 87 20.59 2.16 4.42
C GLY A 87 19.44 1.74 3.50
N LEU A 88 19.01 2.61 2.56
CA LEU A 88 18.07 2.28 1.50
C LEU A 88 18.71 2.53 0.13
N THR A 89 18.67 1.54 -0.76
CA THR A 89 19.13 1.70 -2.15
C THR A 89 17.92 1.87 -3.06
N LEU A 90 17.97 2.86 -3.95
CA LEU A 90 16.93 3.12 -4.95
C LEU A 90 17.36 2.51 -6.29
N ASP A 91 16.56 1.60 -6.84
CA ASP A 91 16.84 0.95 -8.13
C ASP A 91 16.10 1.68 -9.25
N LEU A 92 16.65 2.84 -9.64
CA LEU A 92 16.11 3.69 -10.68
C LEU A 92 17.24 4.40 -11.45
N PRO A 93 17.09 4.61 -12.77
CA PRO A 93 18.09 5.30 -13.58
C PRO A 93 18.16 6.80 -13.27
N SER A 94 17.04 7.40 -12.88
CA SER A 94 16.95 8.80 -12.43
C SER A 94 16.02 8.87 -11.21
N PRO A 95 16.45 9.54 -10.13
CA PRO A 95 15.60 9.81 -8.98
C PRO A 95 14.63 10.98 -9.21
N GLU A 96 14.69 11.66 -10.35
CA GLU A 96 13.84 12.81 -10.67
C GLU A 96 12.99 12.56 -11.92
N TRP A 97 11.70 12.93 -11.84
CA TRP A 97 10.70 12.77 -12.90
C TRP A 97 9.80 13.98 -13.06
N SER A 98 9.40 14.23 -14.29
CA SER A 98 8.34 15.18 -14.61
C SER A 98 6.98 14.49 -14.59
N LEU A 99 6.02 15.10 -13.88
CA LEU A 99 4.62 14.71 -13.84
C LEU A 99 3.83 15.51 -14.88
N PRO A 100 3.09 14.85 -15.79
CA PRO A 100 2.10 15.54 -16.60
C PRO A 100 0.91 15.98 -15.74
N ALA A 101 0.10 16.89 -16.28
CA ALA A 101 -1.14 17.33 -15.66
C ALA A 101 -2.09 16.16 -15.37
N GLY A 102 -2.87 16.26 -14.30
CA GLY A 102 -3.85 15.26 -13.90
C GLY A 102 -3.30 14.22 -12.93
N ARG A 103 -3.50 12.93 -13.26
CA ARG A 103 -3.17 11.78 -12.39
C ARG A 103 -2.11 10.91 -13.05
N SER A 104 -1.11 10.51 -12.28
CA SER A 104 -0.05 9.60 -12.74
C SER A 104 0.33 8.59 -11.65
N SER A 105 0.91 7.46 -12.04
CA SER A 105 1.36 6.43 -11.12
C SER A 105 2.67 5.81 -11.56
N TRP A 106 3.56 5.52 -10.61
CA TRP A 106 4.84 4.84 -10.84
C TRP A 106 5.07 3.74 -9.82
N THR A 107 5.71 2.67 -10.27
CA THR A 107 6.25 1.63 -9.40
C THR A 107 7.74 1.88 -9.23
N VAL A 108 8.19 1.90 -7.98
CA VAL A 108 9.56 2.15 -7.58
C VAL A 108 10.09 0.94 -6.86
N HIS A 109 11.32 0.55 -7.19
CA HIS A 109 12.00 -0.55 -6.52
C HIS A 109 13.07 0.01 -5.59
N VAL A 110 13.05 -0.46 -4.34
CA VAL A 110 14.05 -0.11 -3.34
C VAL A 110 14.56 -1.36 -2.64
N THR A 111 15.81 -1.34 -2.23
CA THR A 111 16.44 -2.44 -1.52
C THR A 111 16.95 -1.93 -0.17
N PRO A 112 16.29 -2.26 0.94
CA PRO A 112 16.76 -1.93 2.28
C PRO A 112 18.00 -2.76 2.65
N GLN A 113 18.97 -2.15 3.33
CA GLN A 113 20.23 -2.80 3.69
C GLN A 113 20.23 -3.37 5.11
N ALA A 114 19.27 -2.99 5.95
CA ALA A 114 19.13 -3.44 7.33
C ALA A 114 17.67 -3.66 7.74
N THR A 115 17.44 -4.45 8.78
CA THR A 115 16.13 -4.63 9.42
C THR A 115 15.75 -3.37 10.20
N GLY A 116 14.46 -3.02 10.22
CA GLY A 116 13.96 -1.83 10.93
C GLY A 116 13.00 -1.01 10.07
N THR A 117 12.98 0.31 10.29
CA THR A 117 12.20 1.25 9.49
C THR A 117 13.18 2.13 8.71
N ALA A 118 13.09 2.10 7.38
CA ALA A 118 13.78 3.03 6.50
C ALA A 118 12.75 4.03 5.93
N TYR A 119 13.22 5.15 5.38
CA TYR A 119 12.34 6.15 4.77
C TYR A 119 12.78 6.46 3.34
N LEU A 120 11.80 6.59 2.46
CA LEU A 120 11.97 7.21 1.15
C LEU A 120 11.37 8.61 1.19
N ASN A 121 12.20 9.63 0.99
CA ASN A 121 11.74 11.00 0.92
C ASN A 121 11.30 11.32 -0.51
N VAL A 122 10.15 11.97 -0.63
CA VAL A 122 9.53 12.38 -1.90
C VAL A 122 9.33 13.88 -1.85
N PHE A 123 10.00 14.60 -2.74
CA PHE A 123 9.86 16.04 -2.91
C PHE A 123 9.07 16.31 -4.18
N ILE A 124 8.01 17.10 -4.09
CA ILE A 124 7.12 17.41 -5.21
C ILE A 124 7.08 18.93 -5.37
N THR A 125 7.56 19.44 -6.51
CA THR A 125 7.60 20.87 -6.82
C THR A 125 6.61 21.19 -7.93
N GLN A 126 5.70 22.14 -7.68
CA GLN A 126 4.72 22.63 -8.66
C GLN A 126 4.53 24.13 -8.47
N GLY A 127 4.58 24.90 -9.57
CA GLY A 127 4.33 26.34 -9.53
C GLY A 127 5.22 27.10 -8.53
N GLY A 128 6.45 26.63 -8.30
CA GLY A 128 7.39 27.20 -7.33
C GLY A 128 7.20 26.78 -5.87
N ALA A 129 6.14 26.02 -5.54
CA ALA A 129 5.91 25.49 -4.20
C ALA A 129 6.34 24.01 -4.12
N THR A 130 6.98 23.63 -3.00
CA THR A 130 7.48 22.27 -2.78
C THR A 130 6.80 21.62 -1.57
N THR A 131 6.29 20.40 -1.75
CA THR A 131 5.85 19.50 -0.68
C THR A 131 6.88 18.40 -0.48
N ALA A 132 7.23 18.10 0.77
CA ALA A 132 8.04 16.94 1.12
C ALA A 132 7.19 15.93 1.89
N ALA A 133 7.32 14.65 1.55
CA ALA A 133 6.68 13.54 2.24
C ALA A 133 7.69 12.41 2.47
N SER A 134 7.60 11.74 3.61
CA SER A 134 8.44 10.59 3.93
C SER A 134 7.60 9.33 3.99
N ILE A 135 7.96 8.34 3.20
CA ILE A 135 7.26 7.05 3.10
C ILE A 135 8.03 6.02 3.95
N PRO A 136 7.44 5.49 5.02
CA PRO A 136 8.09 4.45 5.81
C PRO A 136 8.10 3.11 5.06
N ILE A 137 9.25 2.45 5.07
CA ILE A 137 9.45 1.09 4.57
C ILE A 137 9.84 0.24 5.77
N GLN A 138 8.95 -0.67 6.17
CA GLN A 138 9.17 -1.54 7.30
C GLN A 138 9.80 -2.86 6.83
N ILE A 139 10.94 -3.22 7.40
CA ILE A 139 11.68 -4.44 7.10
C ILE A 139 11.64 -5.38 8.30
N GLY A 140 11.22 -6.62 8.03
CA GLY A 140 11.01 -7.64 9.05
C GLY A 140 9.65 -7.51 9.72
N THR A 141 9.35 -8.42 10.65
CA THR A 141 8.11 -8.37 11.41
C THR A 141 8.07 -7.08 12.23
N PRO A 142 7.09 -6.17 12.01
CA PRO A 142 6.89 -5.07 12.93
C PRO A 142 6.73 -5.67 14.32
N SER A 143 7.52 -5.22 15.29
CA SER A 143 7.32 -5.64 16.69
C SER A 143 5.84 -5.43 16.98
N LYS A 144 5.16 -6.52 17.32
CA LYS A 144 3.72 -6.57 17.53
C LYS A 144 3.38 -5.35 18.39
N SER A 145 2.61 -4.40 17.82
CA SER A 145 2.10 -3.27 18.59
C SER A 145 1.63 -3.84 19.91
N LEU A 146 2.19 -3.34 21.02
CA LEU A 146 1.72 -3.70 22.34
C LEU A 146 0.18 -3.65 22.28
N PRO A 147 -0.52 -4.70 22.73
CA PRO A 147 -1.97 -4.62 22.80
C PRO A 147 -2.30 -3.32 23.55
N PRO A 148 -3.33 -2.57 23.15
CA PRO A 148 -3.80 -1.47 23.99
C PRO A 148 -3.95 -2.07 25.38
N SER A 149 -3.14 -1.59 26.33
CA SER A 149 -3.15 -2.07 27.70
C SER A 149 -4.44 -1.58 28.34
N SER A 150 -5.52 -2.27 27.99
CA SER A 150 -6.82 -2.26 28.64
C SER A 150 -7.13 -3.67 29.13
N GLN A 151 -6.09 -4.46 29.42
CA GLN A 151 -6.23 -5.52 30.41
C GLN A 151 -6.01 -4.85 31.76
N LEU A 152 -7.11 -4.38 32.33
CA LEU A 152 -7.26 -4.28 33.77
C LEU A 152 -6.70 -5.57 34.36
N LYS A 153 -5.63 -5.47 35.15
CA LYS A 153 -5.30 -6.51 36.11
C LYS A 153 -6.32 -6.35 37.23
N GLU A 154 -7.37 -7.16 37.24
CA GLU A 154 -8.11 -7.40 38.46
C GLU A 154 -7.15 -8.08 39.45
N ALA A 155 -6.73 -7.33 40.47
CA ALA A 155 -6.27 -7.95 41.70
C ALA A 155 -7.47 -8.70 42.32
N PRO A 156 -7.28 -9.81 43.05
CA PRO A 156 -8.39 -10.60 43.63
C PRO A 156 -9.22 -9.87 44.72
N GLY A 157 -9.15 -8.55 44.81
CA GLY A 157 -9.77 -7.74 45.86
C GLY A 157 -10.53 -6.50 45.39
N GLY A 158 -10.65 -6.23 44.08
CA GLY A 158 -11.63 -5.24 43.59
C GLY A 158 -11.43 -3.76 43.98
N GLU A 159 -10.25 -3.32 44.40
CA GLU A 159 -10.02 -1.91 44.77
C GLU A 159 -9.24 -1.15 43.70
N LYS A 160 -9.85 -0.09 43.14
CA LYS A 160 -9.25 0.84 42.17
C LYS A 160 -8.35 1.84 42.89
N MET A 161 -7.07 1.85 42.57
CA MET A 161 -6.14 2.90 43.02
C MET A 161 -5.87 3.90 41.89
N ILE A 162 -6.37 5.13 42.06
CA ILE A 162 -6.00 6.27 41.21
C ILE A 162 -4.71 6.85 41.77
N LEU A 163 -3.60 6.68 41.06
CA LEU A 163 -2.35 7.37 41.37
C LEU A 163 -2.41 8.77 40.74
N MET A 164 -2.59 9.77 41.59
CA MET A 164 -2.54 11.18 41.24
C MET A 164 -1.11 11.68 41.50
N PRO A 165 -0.35 12.15 40.48
CA PRO A 165 0.99 12.68 40.71
C PRO A 165 0.92 14.05 41.40
N VAL A 166 1.78 14.24 42.41
CA VAL A 166 2.08 15.52 43.08
C VAL A 166 3.53 15.84 42.71
N LYS A 167 3.96 17.03 42.30
CA LYS A 167 3.48 18.41 42.49
C LYS A 167 3.79 19.22 41.23
#